data_AF-W0VD95-F1
#
_entry.id   AF-W0VD95-F1
#
_cell.length_a   1.000
_cell.length_b   1.000
_cell.length_c   1.000
_cell.angle_alpha   90.00
_cell.angle_beta   90.00
_cell.angle_gamma   90.00
#
_symmetry.space_group_name_H-M   'P 1'
#
loop_
_entity.id
_entity.type
_entity.pdbx_description
1 polymer ?
#
loop_
_entity_poly.entity_id
_entity_poly.type
_entity_poly.pdbx_seq_one_letter_code
_entity_poly.pdbx_strand_id
1 'polypeptide(L)'
;MNAIQAAPGLRIEDAGHLLYAYVAGEQVAALDFTASGDNVTVNVIYVKPCWRRQGIATALTRHLLRRYPHAAIGADRTYTP
;
A
#
# COMPACT_ATOMS: atom_id res chain seq x y z
N MET A 1 5.83 1.15 21.98
CA MET A 1 4.91 1.49 20.86
C MET A 1 4.53 0.18 20.18
N ASN A 2 3.28 -0.28 20.33
CA ASN A 2 2.85 -1.55 19.71
C ASN A 2 2.81 -1.40 18.19
N ALA A 3 3.63 -2.16 17.47
CA ALA A 3 3.57 -2.20 16.02
C ALA A 3 2.23 -2.84 15.61
N ILE A 4 1.41 -2.10 14.87
CA ILE A 4 0.18 -2.65 14.28
C ILE A 4 0.62 -3.69 13.24
N GLN A 5 0.42 -4.96 13.55
CA GLN A 5 0.69 -6.05 12.63
C GLN A 5 -0.37 -6.07 11.53
N ALA A 6 0.03 -6.48 10.33
CA ALA A 6 -0.89 -6.71 9.22
C ALA A 6 -1.94 -7.76 9.62
N ALA A 7 -3.16 -7.62 9.11
CA ALA A 7 -4.22 -8.62 9.26
C ALA A 7 -3.70 -10.03 8.93
N PRO A 8 -4.00 -11.06 9.75
CA PRO A 8 -3.60 -12.43 9.46
C PRO A 8 -4.20 -12.88 8.11
N GLY A 9 -3.41 -13.57 7.29
CA GLY A 9 -3.81 -13.98 5.95
C GLY A 9 -3.79 -12.86 4.90
N LEU A 10 -3.21 -11.70 5.21
CA LEU A 10 -2.98 -10.64 4.23
C LEU A 10 -2.08 -11.14 3.09
N ARG A 11 -2.60 -11.07 1.87
CA ARG A 11 -1.88 -11.31 0.63
C ARG A 11 -1.82 -10.01 -0.17
N ILE A 12 -0.65 -9.70 -0.73
CA ILE A 12 -0.46 -8.51 -1.58
C ILE A 12 -0.22 -8.99 -3.01
N GLU A 13 -0.91 -8.37 -3.97
CA GLU A 13 -0.74 -8.63 -5.39
C GLU A 13 -0.30 -7.37 -6.12
N ASP A 14 0.66 -7.54 -7.03
CA ASP A 14 1.19 -6.48 -7.89
C ASP A 14 0.40 -6.42 -9.21
N ALA A 15 -0.16 -5.25 -9.53
CA ALA A 15 -0.94 -4.99 -10.74
C ALA A 15 -0.38 -3.75 -11.48
N GLY A 16 0.90 -3.82 -11.88
CA GLY A 16 1.58 -2.71 -12.53
C GLY A 16 1.87 -1.55 -11.58
N HIS A 17 1.06 -0.49 -11.67
CA HIS A 17 1.09 0.73 -10.84
C HIS A 17 0.14 0.67 -9.63
N LEU A 18 -0.57 -0.46 -9.47
CA LEU A 18 -1.44 -0.74 -8.34
C LEU A 18 -0.90 -1.90 -7.52
N LEU A 19 -1.09 -1.82 -6.20
CA LEU A 19 -0.97 -2.93 -5.27
C LEU A 19 -2.33 -3.22 -4.65
N TYR A 20 -2.75 -4.47 -4.66
CA TYR A 20 -3.99 -4.91 -4.03
C TYR A 20 -3.70 -5.74 -2.79
N ALA A 21 -4.46 -5.48 -1.72
CA ALA A 21 -4.45 -6.29 -0.51
C ALA A 21 -5.68 -7.17 -0.49
N TYR A 22 -5.48 -8.46 -0.21
CA TYR A 22 -6.53 -9.44 -0.04
C TYR A 22 -6.47 -10.07 1.35
N VAL A 23 -7.63 -10.31 1.97
CA VAL A 23 -7.77 -11.16 3.16
C VAL A 23 -8.89 -12.15 2.89
N ALA A 24 -8.62 -13.45 3.09
CA ALA A 24 -9.57 -14.54 2.80
C ALA A 24 -10.17 -14.48 1.38
N GLY A 25 -9.40 -13.99 0.39
CA GLY A 25 -9.85 -13.85 -1.00
C GLY A 25 -10.64 -12.57 -1.30
N GLU A 26 -11.06 -11.80 -0.30
CA GLU A 26 -11.69 -10.49 -0.50
C GLU A 26 -10.63 -9.41 -0.68
N GLN A 27 -10.78 -8.53 -1.69
CA GLN A 27 -9.96 -7.33 -1.81
C GLN A 27 -10.34 -6.31 -0.73
N VAL A 28 -9.39 -5.94 0.13
CA VAL A 28 -9.63 -5.08 1.31
C VAL A 28 -8.95 -3.71 1.23
N ALA A 29 -7.94 -3.57 0.39
CA ALA A 29 -7.27 -2.29 0.14
C ALA A 29 -6.62 -2.24 -1.26
N ALA A 30 -6.34 -1.01 -1.69
CA ALA A 30 -5.56 -0.72 -2.89
C ALA A 30 -4.57 0.42 -2.58
N LEU A 31 -3.38 0.32 -3.16
CA LEU A 31 -2.38 1.40 -3.20
C LEU A 31 -2.05 1.68 -4.65
N ASP A 32 -2.24 2.93 -5.06
CA ASP A 32 -1.84 3.46 -6.36
C ASP A 32 -0.53 4.24 -6.21
N PHE A 33 0.40 4.00 -7.12
CA PHE A 33 1.67 4.68 -7.11
C PHE A 33 2.19 4.95 -8.52
N THR A 34 2.96 6.00 -8.66
CA THR A 34 3.77 6.27 -9.85
C THR A 34 5.23 5.98 -9.55
N ALA A 35 5.94 5.37 -10.50
CA ALA A 35 7.38 5.13 -10.41
C ALA A 35 8.07 5.76 -11.63
N SER A 36 9.07 6.60 -11.39
CA SER A 36 9.86 7.25 -12.44
C SER A 36 11.32 7.38 -12.00
N GLY A 37 12.22 6.68 -12.68
CA GLY A 37 13.61 6.56 -12.26
C GLY A 37 13.72 6.01 -10.84
N ASP A 38 14.49 6.71 -10.00
CA ASP A 38 14.67 6.38 -8.58
C ASP A 38 13.64 7.08 -7.67
N ASN A 39 12.48 7.46 -8.21
CA ASN A 39 11.40 8.06 -7.42
C ASN A 39 10.14 7.22 -7.51
N VAL A 40 9.53 6.98 -6.34
CA VAL A 40 8.21 6.36 -6.23
C VAL A 40 7.31 7.30 -5.46
N THR A 41 6.19 7.69 -6.06
CA THR A 41 5.19 8.54 -5.42
C THR A 41 3.95 7.72 -5.15
N VAL A 42 3.53 7.66 -3.88
CA VAL A 42 2.23 7.10 -3.53
C VAL A 42 1.17 8.16 -3.83
N ASN A 43 0.25 7.85 -4.74
CA ASN A 43 -0.81 8.76 -5.15
C ASN A 43 -2.02 8.60 -4.23
N VAL A 44 -2.46 7.35 -3.99
CA VAL A 44 -3.56 7.06 -3.08
C VAL A 44 -3.36 5.73 -2.36
N ILE A 45 -3.76 5.68 -1.09
CA ILE A 45 -3.96 4.43 -0.35
C ILE A 45 -5.40 4.41 0.15
N TYR A 46 -6.16 3.42 -0.29
CA TYR A 46 -7.50 3.19 0.18
C TYR A 46 -7.58 1.86 0.93
N VAL A 47 -8.06 1.91 2.17
CA VAL A 47 -8.39 0.71 2.97
C VAL A 47 -9.88 0.78 3.34
N LYS A 48 -10.62 -0.30 3.05
CA LYS A 48 -12.03 -0.44 3.41
C LYS A 48 -12.22 -0.14 4.91
N PRO A 49 -13.27 0.59 5.33
CA PRO A 49 -13.42 1.05 6.72
C PRO A 49 -13.29 -0.03 7.80
N CYS A 50 -13.90 -1.20 7.61
CA CYS A 50 -13.83 -2.34 8.53
C CYS A 50 -12.42 -2.94 8.68
N TRP A 51 -11.55 -2.70 7.71
CA TRP A 51 -10.17 -3.20 7.66
C TRP A 51 -9.12 -2.16 8.09
N ARG A 52 -9.56 -0.95 8.46
CA ARG A 52 -8.66 0.10 8.96
C ARG A 52 -8.09 -0.27 10.32
N ARG A 53 -6.93 0.32 10.65
CA ARG A 53 -6.18 0.06 11.90
C ARG A 53 -5.68 -1.40 12.05
N GLN A 54 -5.63 -2.16 10.96
CA GLN A 54 -5.09 -3.53 10.91
C GLN A 54 -3.75 -3.62 10.14
N GLY A 55 -2.98 -2.52 10.09
CA GLY A 55 -1.63 -2.51 9.51
C GLY A 55 -1.55 -2.68 7.98
N ILE A 56 -2.68 -2.76 7.27
CA ILE A 56 -2.73 -3.05 5.82
C ILE A 56 -2.04 -1.96 4.99
N ALA A 57 -2.31 -0.69 5.27
CA ALA A 57 -1.64 0.42 4.58
C ALA A 57 -0.11 0.36 4.76
N THR A 58 0.34 0.11 5.99
CA THR A 58 1.77 -0.07 6.30
C THR A 58 2.37 -1.27 5.56
N ALA A 59 1.62 -2.37 5.44
CA ALA A 59 2.08 -3.55 4.71
C ALA A 59 2.22 -3.28 3.21
N LEU A 60 1.27 -2.57 2.60
CA LEU A 60 1.35 -2.14 1.20
C LEU A 60 2.55 -1.21 0.97
N THR A 61 2.76 -0.21 1.82
CA THR A 61 3.93 0.68 1.71
C THR A 61 5.25 -0.06 1.88
N ARG A 62 5.34 -1.01 2.82
CA ARG A 62 6.53 -1.85 2.99
C ARG A 62 6.79 -2.76 1.80
N HIS A 63 5.73 -3.29 1.19
CA HIS A 63 5.85 -4.07 -0.04
C HIS A 63 6.41 -3.22 -1.18
N LEU A 64 5.88 -2.00 -1.34
CA LEU A 64 6.37 -1.03 -2.30
C LEU A 64 7.86 -0.69 -2.08
N LEU A 65 8.27 -0.45 -0.83
CA LEU A 65 9.67 -0.20 -0.46
C LEU A 65 10.60 -1.37 -0.79
N ARG A 66 10.13 -2.62 -0.60
CA ARG A 66 10.91 -3.80 -0.99
C ARG A 66 11.02 -3.95 -2.50
N ARG A 67 9.98 -3.56 -3.24
CA ARG A 67 9.96 -3.60 -4.71
C ARG A 67 10.88 -2.53 -5.32
N TYR A 68 11.05 -1.40 -4.66
CA TYR A 68 11.89 -0.28 -5.10
C TYR A 68 12.92 0.10 -4.02
N PRO A 69 13.93 -0.75 -3.76
CA PRO A 69 14.85 -0.59 -2.63
C PRO A 69 15.75 0.65 -2.71
N HIS A 70 15.93 1.21 -3.92
CA HIS A 70 16.76 2.39 -4.17
C HIS A 70 15.94 3.66 -4.40
N ALA A 71 14.61 3.58 -4.40
CA ALA A 71 13.79 4.73 -4.71
C ALA A 71 13.52 5.61 -3.49
N ALA A 72 13.57 6.92 -3.67
CA ALA A 72 13.00 7.86 -2.71
C ALA A 72 11.47 7.79 -2.79
N ILE A 73 10.81 7.59 -1.64
CA ILE A 73 9.34 7.60 -1.57
C ILE A 73 8.82 8.99 -1.21
N GLY A 74 8.06 9.57 -2.13
CA GLY A 74 7.19 10.72 -1.88
C GLY A 74 5.74 10.30 -1.66
N ALA A 75 4.97 11.12 -0.97
CA ALA A 75 3.50 11.02 -0.97
C ALA A 75 2.96 12.27 -1.64
N ASP A 76 2.24 12.11 -2.75
CA ASP A 76 1.49 13.22 -3.30
C ASP A 76 0.29 13.47 -2.37
N ARG A 77 0.20 14.67 -1.80
CA ARG A 77 -0.89 15.04 -0.88
C ARG A 77 -2.10 15.62 -1.60
N THR A 78 -2.12 15.53 -2.93
CA THR A 78 -3.19 16.10 -3.75
C THR A 78 -4.33 15.09 -3.91
N TYR A 79 -5.21 15.00 -2.90
CA TYR A 79 -6.51 14.35 -3.07
C TYR A 79 -7.56 15.41 -3.38
N THR A 80 -7.98 15.48 -4.65
CA THR A 80 -9.17 16.25 -5.06
C THR A 80 -10.30 15.24 -5.32
N PRO A 81 -11.39 15.26 -4.53
CA PRO A 81 -12.51 14.33 -4.67
C PRO A 81 -13.29 14.51 -5.98
#